data_AF-A0A934HNQ7-F1
#
_entry.id   AF-A0A934HNQ7-F1
#
_cell.length_a   1.000
_cell.length_b   1.000
_cell.length_c   1.000
_cell.angle_alpha   90.00
_cell.angle_beta   90.00
_cell.angle_gamma   90.00
#
_symmetry.space_group_name_H-M   'P 1'
#
loop_
_entity.id
_entity.type
_entity.pdbx_description
1 polymer ?
#
loop_
_entity_poly.entity_id
_entity_poly.type
_entity_poly.pdbx_seq_one_letter_code
_entity_poly.pdbx_strand_id
1 'polypeptide(L)' 'MEDKFMNSIKTLEYADLKEHQEKKMRELEKNFNEEFGTAYYFMVMEQNR' A
#
# COMPACT_ATOMS: atom_id res chain seq x y z
N MET A 1 24.23 1.41 4.61
CA MET A 1 23.32 0.55 3.82
C MET A 1 21.90 1.12 3.74
N GLU A 2 21.53 2.08 4.59
CA GLU A 2 20.16 2.65 4.63
C GLU A 2 19.83 3.62 3.48
N ASP A 3 20.82 4.40 2.99
CA ASP A 3 20.56 5.45 2.00
C ASP A 3 20.10 4.96 0.61
N LYS A 4 20.47 3.74 0.21
CA LYS A 4 20.08 3.21 -1.11
C LYS A 4 18.59 2.83 -1.16
N PHE A 5 18.05 2.31 -0.06
CA PHE A 5 16.62 1.96 0.03
C PHE A 5 15.73 3.22 0.12
N MET A 6 16.17 4.24 0.86
CA MET A 6 15.41 5.48 0.98
C MET A 6 15.35 6.27 -0.34
N ASN A 7 16.44 6.24 -1.13
CA ASN A 7 16.44 6.87 -2.45
C ASN A 7 15.56 6.14 -3.47
N SER A 8 15.36 4.82 -3.37
CA SER A 8 14.37 4.12 -4.20
C SER A 8 12.92 4.40 -3.79
N ILE A 9 12.68 4.72 -2.52
CA ILE A 9 11.34 5.05 -2.02
C ILE A 9 10.88 6.43 -2.49
N LYS A 10 11.80 7.40 -2.64
CA LYS A 10 11.48 8.75 -3.12
C LYS A 10 10.88 8.81 -4.52
N THR A 11 11.00 7.74 -5.31
CA THR A 11 10.46 7.64 -6.68
C THR A 11 9.20 6.78 -6.75
N LEU A 12 8.66 6.33 -5.62
CA LEU A 12 7.42 5.56 -5.58
C LEU A 12 6.25 6.53 -5.65
N GLU A 13 5.61 6.59 -6.81
CA GLU A 13 4.35 7.31 -6.99
C GLU A 13 3.21 6.47 -6.41
N TYR A 14 2.41 7.08 -5.54
CA TYR A 14 1.20 6.44 -5.02
C TYR A 14 0.22 6.22 -6.17
N ALA A 15 -0.40 5.05 -6.22
CA ALA A 15 -1.41 4.78 -7.22
C ALA A 15 -2.64 5.64 -6.98
N ASP A 16 -3.11 6.34 -8.02
CA ASP A 16 -4.39 7.03 -7.96
C ASP A 16 -5.52 6.01 -8.08
N LEU A 17 -6.13 5.70 -6.94
CA LEU A 17 -7.19 4.70 -6.86
C LEU A 17 -8.56 5.36 -7.09
N LYS A 18 -9.36 4.76 -7.95
CA LYS A 18 -10.78 5.10 -8.04
C LYS A 18 -11.50 4.67 -6.76
N GLU A 19 -12.57 5.37 -6.40
CA GLU A 19 -13.36 5.11 -5.17
C GLU A 19 -13.71 3.62 -4.95
N HIS A 20 -14.12 2.91 -6.01
CA HIS A 20 -14.45 1.48 -5.91
C HIS A 20 -13.23 0.58 -5.64
N GLN A 21 -12.02 1.00 -6.05
CA GLN A 21 -10.77 0.30 -5.77
C GLN A 21 -10.33 0.57 -4.33
N GLU A 22 -10.44 1.81 -3.85
CA GLU A 22 -10.19 2.14 -2.44
C GLU A 22 -11.09 1.36 -1.50
N LYS A 23 -12.39 1.25 -1.81
CA LYS A 23 -13.35 0.49 -1.00
C LYS A 23 -12.94 -0.98 -0.89
N LYS A 24 -12.58 -1.61 -2.00
CA LYS A 24 -12.10 -3.00 -2.00
C LYS A 24 -10.81 -3.18 -1.20
N MET A 25 -9.88 -2.22 -1.29
CA MET A 25 -8.64 -2.25 -0.51
C MET A 25 -8.91 -2.16 0.99
N ARG A 26 -9.84 -1.30 1.43
CA ARG A 26 -10.23 -1.20 2.85
C ARG A 26 -10.91 -2.46 3.36
N GLU A 27 -11.75 -3.09 2.54
CA GLU A 27 -12.37 -4.37 2.89
C GLU A 27 -11.32 -5.48 3.03
N LEU A 28 -10.35 -5.54 2.12
CA LEU A 28 -9.23 -6.48 2.20
C LEU A 28 -8.39 -6.25 3.47
N GLU A 29 -8.02 -5.00 3.76
CA GLU A 29 -7.25 -4.64 4.95
C GLU A 29 -7.97 -5.04 6.22
N LYS A 30 -9.28 -4.76 6.29
CA LYS A 30 -10.11 -5.15 7.43
C LYS A 30 -10.10 -6.66 7.65
N ASN A 31 -10.40 -7.43 6.60
CA ASN A 31 -10.46 -8.90 6.70
C ASN A 31 -9.10 -9.49 7.12
N PHE A 32 -8.01 -8.95 6.55
CA PHE A 32 -6.66 -9.36 6.92
C PHE A 32 -6.36 -9.08 8.39
N ASN A 33 -6.68 -7.88 8.87
CA ASN A 33 -6.42 -7.50 10.26
C ASN A 33 -7.29 -8.28 11.26
N GLU A 34 -8.52 -8.67 10.87
CA GLU A 34 -9.37 -9.55 11.67
C GLU A 34 -8.79 -10.96 11.79
N GLU A 35 -8.20 -11.50 10.71
CA GLU A 35 -7.60 -12.85 10.70
C GLU A 35 -6.25 -12.91 11.43
N PHE A 36 -5.40 -11.90 11.25
CA PHE A 36 -4.02 -11.91 11.73
C PHE A 36 -3.76 -10.99 12.95
N GLY A 37 -4.79 -10.31 13.47
CA GLY A 37 -4.77 -9.67 14.78
C GLY A 37 -3.80 -8.48 14.93
N THR A 38 -3.35 -7.89 13.83
CA THR A 38 -2.40 -6.77 13.85
C THR A 38 -2.92 -5.67 12.92
N ALA A 39 -2.79 -4.39 13.30
CA ALA A 39 -3.28 -3.25 12.54
C ALA A 39 -2.35 -2.93 11.35
N TYR A 40 -2.34 -3.79 10.35
CA TYR A 40 -1.55 -3.58 9.14
C TYR A 40 -2.23 -2.57 8.22
N TYR A 41 -1.40 -1.80 7.52
CA TYR A 41 -1.82 -0.86 6.48
C TYR A 41 -1.27 -1.30 5.13
N PHE A 42 -2.12 -1.34 4.12
CA PHE A 42 -1.71 -1.66 2.75
C PHE A 42 -1.50 -0.38 1.94
N MET A 43 -0.33 -0.25 1.30
CA MET A 43 -0.02 0.84 0.36
C MET A 43 0.01 0.30 -1.06
N VAL A 44 -0.63 1.03 -1.98
CA VAL A 44 -0.62 0.72 -3.42
C VAL A 44 0.25 1.77 -4.13
N MET A 45 1.14 1.28 -4.99
CA MET A 45 2.11 2.11 -5.71
C MET A 45 2.00 1.84 -7.20
N GLU A 46 2.22 2.85 -8.03
CA GLU A 46 2.35 2.64 -9.47
C GLU A 46 3.72 2.04 -9.77
N GLN A 47 3.72 0.98 -10.57
CA GLN A 47 4.97 0.47 -11.11
C GLN A 47 5.33 1.35 -12.31
N ASN A 48 6.35 2.20 -12.14
CA ASN A 48 6.97 2.92 -13.26
C ASN A 48 7.38 1.88 -14.33
N ARG A 49 6.66 1.88 -15.45
CA ARG A 49 6.93 1.03 -16.62
C ARG A 49 8.02 1.63 -17.49
#